data_AF-A0A8D5U525-F1
#
_entry.id   AF-A0A8D5U525-F1
#
_cell.length_a   1.000
_cell.length_b   1.000
_cell.length_c   1.000
_cell.angle_alpha   90.00
_cell.angle_beta   90.00
_cell.angle_gamma   90.00
#
_symmetry.space_group_name_H-M   'P 1'
#
loop_
_entity.id
_entity.type
_entity.pdbx_description
1 polymer ?
#
loop_
_entity_poly.entity_id
_entity_poly.type
_entity_poly.pdbx_seq_one_letter_code
_entity_poly.pdbx_strand_id
1 'polypeptide(L)' 'MNYKYYPVALAIVYTIISTILSASGLTEIRIYLILFTIGSILVELLFYPFPKPANYIIIGLNGFLVVLSLYYFFQFIGII' A
#
# COMPACT_ATOMS: atom_id res chain seq x y z
N MET A 1 -7.72 13.05 14.15
CA MET A 1 -7.48 12.87 12.71
C MET A 1 -8.55 11.92 12.19
N ASN A 2 -9.27 12.36 11.16
CA ASN A 2 -10.57 11.83 10.80
C ASN A 2 -10.40 10.60 9.88
N TYR A 3 -10.62 9.40 10.42
CA TYR A 3 -10.64 8.13 9.67
C TYR A 3 -11.49 8.20 8.39
N LYS A 4 -12.44 9.14 8.35
CA LYS A 4 -13.30 9.45 7.21
C LYS A 4 -12.53 9.66 5.90
N TYR A 5 -11.33 10.24 5.94
CA TYR A 5 -10.58 10.57 4.72
C TYR A 5 -9.45 9.59 4.40
N TYR A 6 -9.12 8.67 5.30
CA TYR A 6 -8.11 7.63 5.07
C TYR A 6 -8.38 6.76 3.82
N PRO A 7 -9.59 6.18 3.63
CA PRO A 7 -9.85 5.38 2.43
C PRO A 7 -9.83 6.23 1.15
N VAL A 8 -10.22 7.50 1.23
CA VAL A 8 -10.17 8.43 0.09
C VAL A 8 -8.71 8.74 -0.28
N ALA A 9 -7.85 8.99 0.71
CA ALA A 9 -6.43 9.23 0.50
C ALA A 9 -5.72 8.01 -0.11
N LEU A 10 -6.01 6.81 0.38
CA LEU A 10 -5.51 5.56 -0.21
C LEU A 10 -5.95 5.39 -1.67
N ALA A 11 -7.23 5.62 -1.96
CA ALA A 11 -7.75 5.51 -3.32
C ALA A 11 -7.07 6.49 -4.28
N ILE A 12 -6.83 7.72 -3.84
CA ILE A 12 -6.10 8.73 -4.63
C ILE A 12 -4.67 8.27 -4.88
N VAL A 13 -3.95 7.81 -3.85
CA VAL A 13 -2.55 7.35 -3.99
C VAL A 13 -2.45 6.16 -4.94
N TYR A 14 -3.33 5.18 -4.82
CA TYR A 14 -3.34 4.02 -5.72
C TYR A 14 -3.69 4.40 -7.16
N THR A 15 -4.61 5.35 -7.35
CA THR A 15 -4.95 5.89 -8.68
C THR A 15 -3.75 6.60 -9.31
N ILE A 16 -3.03 7.42 -8.54
CA ILE A 16 -1.81 8.12 -9.01
C ILE A 16 -0.75 7.11 -9.41
N ILE A 17 -0.43 6.15 -8.54
CA ILE A 17 0.58 5.12 -8.83
C ILE A 17 0.18 4.32 -10.07
N SER A 18 -1.09 3.90 -10.18
CA SER A 18 -1.56 3.15 -11.34
C SER A 18 -1.48 3.95 -12.64
N THR A 19 -1.77 5.24 -12.58
CA THR A 19 -1.69 6.13 -13.75
C THR A 19 -0.25 6.33 -14.20
N ILE A 20 0.68 6.55 -13.27
CA ILE A 20 2.12 6.70 -13.56
C ILE A 20 2.69 5.42 -14.16
N LEU A 21 2.35 4.26 -13.60
CA LEU A 21 2.82 2.97 -14.11
C LEU A 21 2.25 2.67 -15.49
N SER A 22 0.96 2.93 -15.70
CA SER A 22 0.34 2.80 -17.02
C SER A 22 0.96 3.74 -18.05
N ALA A 23 1.29 4.97 -17.68
CA ALA A 23 1.90 5.96 -18.58
C ALA A 23 3.38 5.64 -18.90
N SER A 24 4.09 5.01 -17.97
CA SER A 24 5.50 4.59 -18.15
C SER A 24 5.64 3.24 -18.87
N GLY A 25 4.53 2.57 -19.20
CA GLY A 25 4.54 1.25 -19.84
C GLY A 25 5.02 0.12 -18.92
N LEU A 26 5.18 0.39 -17.62
CA LEU A 26 5.57 -0.59 -16.61
C LEU A 26 4.35 -1.41 -16.21
N THR A 27 4.11 -2.52 -16.92
CA THR A 27 2.99 -3.43 -16.66
C THR A 27 3.32 -4.55 -15.68
N GLU A 28 4.53 -4.55 -15.11
CA GLU A 28 4.95 -5.58 -14.17
C GLU A 28 4.19 -5.47 -12.85
N ILE A 29 3.35 -6.47 -12.57
CA ILE A 29 2.49 -6.51 -11.37
C ILE A 29 3.30 -6.37 -10.06
N ARG A 30 4.57 -6.78 -10.08
CA ARG A 30 5.50 -6.65 -8.95
C ARG A 30 5.77 -5.20 -8.58
N ILE A 31 5.92 -4.32 -9.56
CA ILE A 31 6.21 -2.89 -9.36
C ILE A 31 4.98 -2.20 -8.78
N TYR A 32 3.77 -2.56 -9.26
CA TYR A 32 2.50 -2.07 -8.70
C TYR A 32 2.40 -2.37 -7.20
N LEU A 33 2.70 -3.60 -6.79
CA LEU A 33 2.58 -4.04 -5.42
C LEU A 33 3.56 -3.32 -4.48
N ILE A 34 4.83 -3.20 -4.88
CA ILE A 34 5.83 -2.49 -4.08
C ILE A 34 5.41 -1.02 -3.87
N LEU A 35 5.00 -0.34 -4.93
CA LEU A 35 4.60 1.06 -4.85
C LEU A 35 3.30 1.25 -4.05
N PHE A 36 2.31 0.35 -4.19
CA PHE A 36 1.08 0.40 -3.40
C PHE A 36 1.36 0.20 -1.91
N THR A 37 2.30 -0.65 -1.55
CA THR A 37 2.67 -0.89 -0.14
C THR A 37 3.43 0.28 0.46
N ILE A 38 4.39 0.86 -0.27
CA ILE A 38 5.04 2.11 0.14
C ILE A 38 4.00 3.21 0.30
N GLY A 39 3.09 3.35 -0.67
CA GLY A 39 2.00 4.31 -0.64
C GLY A 39 1.09 4.14 0.58
N SER A 40 0.72 2.91 0.95
CA SER A 40 -0.15 2.66 2.10
C SER A 40 0.53 3.02 3.41
N ILE A 41 1.81 2.67 3.57
CA ILE A 41 2.61 3.00 4.76
C ILE A 41 2.76 4.52 4.89
N LEU A 42 3.02 5.24 3.80
CA LEU A 42 3.12 6.70 3.81
C LEU A 42 1.79 7.38 4.16
N VAL A 43 0.68 6.90 3.60
CA VAL A 43 -0.66 7.40 3.96
C VAL A 43 -0.97 7.10 5.42
N GLU A 44 -0.63 5.92 5.91
CA GLU A 44 -0.79 5.57 7.32
C GLU A 44 0.05 6.47 8.23
N LEU A 45 1.32 6.72 7.92
CA LEU A 45 2.18 7.65 8.66
C LEU A 45 1.63 9.09 8.67
N LEU A 46 1.08 9.57 7.55
CA LEU A 46 0.51 10.91 7.44
C LEU A 46 -0.76 11.08 8.29
N PHE A 47 -1.61 10.06 8.35
CA PHE A 47 -2.85 10.10 9.11
C PHE A 47 -2.69 9.63 10.57
N TYR A 48 -1.65 8.84 10.85
CA TYR A 48 -1.34 8.21 12.14
C TYR A 48 0.17 8.20 12.40
N PRO A 49 0.78 9.36 12.72
CA PRO A 49 2.22 9.45 12.93
C PRO A 49 2.74 8.68 14.16
N PHE A 50 1.88 8.26 15.10
CA PHE A 50 2.23 7.55 16.36
C PHE A 50 1.04 6.71 16.87
N PRO A 51 1.25 5.68 17.73
CA PRO A 51 0.28 4.61 17.97
C PRO A 51 -0.86 5.09 18.86
N LYS A 52 -1.85 5.74 18.24
CA LYS A 52 -3.23 5.66 18.74
C LYS A 52 -3.73 4.24 18.48
N PRO A 53 -4.71 3.73 19.27
CA PRO A 53 -5.32 2.44 18.97
C PRO A 53 -5.86 2.48 17.53
N ALA A 54 -5.11 1.84 16.64
CA ALA A 54 -5.47 1.75 15.24
C ALA A 54 -6.68 0.83 15.13
N ASN A 55 -7.65 1.22 14.33
CA ASN A 55 -8.86 0.43 14.13
C ASN A 55 -8.47 -0.95 13.57
N TYR A 56 -8.97 -2.04 14.15
CA TYR A 56 -8.63 -3.43 13.78
C TYR A 56 -8.80 -3.71 12.28
N ILE A 57 -9.77 -3.05 11.63
CA ILE A 57 -10.01 -3.18 10.19
C ILE A 57 -8.83 -2.63 9.37
N ILE A 58 -8.23 -1.52 9.81
CA ILE A 58 -7.12 -0.86 9.09
C ILE A 58 -5.81 -1.62 9.31
N ILE A 59 -5.59 -2.11 10.53
CA ILE A 59 -4.48 -3.02 10.82
C ILE A 59 -4.57 -4.27 9.95
N GLY A 60 -5.76 -4.86 9.81
CA GLY A 60 -5.98 -6.03 8.98
C GLY A 60 -5.70 -5.78 7.49
N LEU A 61 -6.17 -4.64 6.96
CA LEU A 61 -5.96 -4.28 5.56
C LEU A 61 -4.48 -4.00 5.24
N ASN A 62 -3.80 -3.21 6.08
CA ASN A 62 -2.36 -2.95 5.93
C ASN A 62 -1.53 -4.21 6.14
N GLY A 63 -1.86 -5.03 7.15
CA GLY A 63 -1.21 -6.31 7.39
C GLY A 63 -1.34 -7.26 6.20
N PHE A 64 -2.54 -7.36 5.61
CA PHE A 64 -2.77 -8.14 4.39
C PHE A 64 -1.90 -7.65 3.23
N LEU A 65 -1.84 -6.33 2.99
CA LEU A 65 -1.01 -5.75 1.93
C LEU A 65 0.49 -6.01 2.16
N VAL A 66 0.96 -5.92 3.40
CA VAL A 66 2.36 -6.23 3.76
C VAL A 66 2.66 -7.71 3.54
N VAL A 67 1.80 -8.62 4.00
CA VAL A 67 1.99 -10.08 3.80
C VAL A 67 1.96 -10.43 2.32
N LEU A 68 1.03 -9.86 1.56
CA LEU A 68 0.95 -10.04 0.11
C LEU A 68 2.24 -9.56 -0.57
N SER A 69 2.78 -8.41 -0.14
CA SER A 69 4.03 -7.86 -0.67
C SER A 69 5.23 -8.75 -0.37
N LEU A 70 5.32 -9.28 0.86
CA LEU A 70 6.39 -10.21 1.25
C LEU A 70 6.33 -11.51 0.46
N TYR A 71 5.14 -12.06 0.24
CA TYR A 71 4.98 -13.27 -0.58
C TYR A 71 5.54 -13.07 -2.00
N TYR A 72 5.16 -12.00 -2.68
CA TYR A 72 5.68 -11.70 -4.02
C TYR A 72 7.16 -11.29 -4.02
N PHE A 73 7.65 -10.66 -2.95
CA PHE A 73 9.07 -10.38 -2.79
C PHE A 73 9.89 -11.67 -2.66
N PHE A 74 9.44 -12.65 -1.88
CA PHE A 74 10.11 -13.95 -1.80
C PHE A 74 10.09 -14.71 -3.13
N GLN A 75 9.00 -14.59 -3.88
CA GLN A 75 8.92 -15.11 -5.24
C GLN A 75 9.91 -14.43 -6.21
N PHE A 76 10.15 -13.12 -6.03
CA PHE A 76 11.14 -12.39 -6.83
C PHE A 76 12.58 -12.85 -6.57
N ILE A 77 12.93 -13.16 -5.32
CA ILE A 77 14.27 -13.62 -4.95
C ILE A 77 14.45 -15.13 -5.24
N GLY A 78 13.41 -15.81 -5.74
CA GLY A 78 13.45 -17.24 -6.08
C GLY A 78 13.48 -18.17 -4.87
N ILE A 79 13.00 -17.69 -3.72
CA ILE A 79 12.93 -18.49 -2.48
C ILE A 79 11.69 -19.39 -2.48
N ILE A 80 10.63 -18.99 -3.20
CA ILE A 80 9.36 -19.68 -3.43
C ILE A 80 9.06 -19.62 -4.93
#